data_AF-A0A502WPM8-F1
#
_entry.id   AF-A0A502WPM8-F1
#
_cell.length_a   1.000
_cell.length_b   1.000
_cell.length_c   1.000
_cell.angle_alpha   90.00
_cell.angle_beta   90.00
_cell.angle_gamma   90.00
#
_symmetry.space_group_name_H-M   'P 1'
#
loop_
_entity.id
_entity.type
_entity.pdbx_description
1 polymer ?
#
loop_
_entity_poly.entity_id
_entity_poly.type
_entity_poly.pdbx_seq_one_letter_code
_entity_poly.pdbx_strand_id
1 'polypeptide(L)'
;MTCIVGLIDNGKVYIGADSAAVSGESIEVRANRKVFRNGPYVIGFTGSYRVGQMLEYASLPKMECKDVMAHLVLNVVEKLKEISGKDIDELLVGHGGRLFKVSSDYSVAEYSSYVAAGEGGPYAQGKLHGGVGDPRDRVLAALEAAQTHCNGVRAPFHIEVV
;
A
#
# COMPACT_ATOMS: atom_id res chain seq x y z
N MET A 1 8.21 2.66 -10.62
CA MET A 1 8.97 3.04 -9.41
C MET A 1 8.06 3.65 -8.35
N THR A 2 7.94 3.00 -7.19
CA THR A 2 7.11 3.43 -6.05
C THR A 2 7.60 2.68 -4.80
N CYS A 3 7.34 3.25 -3.62
CA CYS A 3 7.41 2.50 -2.37
C CYS A 3 6.14 2.70 -1.57
N ILE A 4 5.48 1.59 -1.22
CA ILE A 4 4.45 1.55 -0.19
C ILE A 4 4.89 0.61 0.92
N VAL A 5 4.62 0.99 2.17
CA VAL A 5 5.05 0.29 3.39
C VAL A 5 3.85 0.07 4.27
N GLY A 6 3.66 -1.16 4.74
CA GLY A 6 2.68 -1.53 5.74
C GLY A 6 3.37 -2.02 7.02
N LEU A 7 2.91 -1.56 8.17
CA LEU A 7 3.39 -1.96 9.49
C LEU A 7 2.21 -2.19 10.44
N ILE A 8 2.21 -3.32 11.13
CA ILE A 8 1.30 -3.60 12.24
C ILE A 8 1.98 -3.19 13.54
N ASP A 9 1.27 -2.41 14.35
CA ASP A 9 1.70 -2.06 15.69
C ASP A 9 0.48 -1.88 16.60
N ASN A 10 0.47 -2.59 17.74
CA ASN A 10 -0.59 -2.51 18.76
C ASN A 10 -2.03 -2.62 18.19
N GLY A 11 -2.26 -3.58 17.29
CA GLY A 11 -3.58 -3.83 16.71
C GLY A 11 -4.03 -2.81 15.66
N LYS A 12 -3.14 -1.93 15.21
CA LYS A 12 -3.36 -0.97 14.12
C LYS A 12 -2.45 -1.24 12.94
N VAL A 13 -2.91 -0.89 11.75
CA VAL A 13 -2.13 -0.98 10.51
C VAL A 13 -1.80 0.41 10.02
N TYR A 14 -0.50 0.69 9.89
CA TYR A 14 0.04 1.92 9.31
C TYR A 14 0.46 1.61 7.88
N ILE A 15 -0.12 2.32 6.91
CA ILE A 15 0.31 2.22 5.51
C ILE A 15 0.85 3.58 5.08
N GLY A 16 2.10 3.60 4.63
CA GLY A 16 2.78 4.77 4.10
C GLY A 16 3.12 4.63 2.63
N ALA A 17 3.17 5.74 1.90
CA ALA A 17 3.53 5.77 0.49
C ALA A 17 4.29 7.02 0.09
N ASP A 18 5.09 6.90 -0.97
CA ASP A 18 5.75 8.00 -1.66
C ASP A 18 4.83 8.74 -2.64
N SER A 19 5.30 9.87 -3.17
CA SER A 19 4.50 10.80 -4.01
C SER A 19 4.99 10.95 -5.45
N ALA A 20 5.99 10.17 -5.89
CA ALA A 20 6.50 10.28 -7.26
C ALA A 20 5.62 9.54 -8.28
N ALA A 21 5.33 10.19 -9.40
CA ALA A 21 4.94 9.53 -10.64
C ALA A 21 6.15 9.54 -11.58
N VAL A 22 6.50 8.38 -12.13
CA VAL A 22 7.69 8.25 -12.99
C VAL A 22 7.30 7.76 -14.37
N SER A 23 7.80 8.44 -15.40
CA SER A 23 7.61 8.11 -16.81
C SER A 23 8.96 8.16 -17.53
N GLY A 24 9.55 6.99 -17.78
CA GLY A 24 10.93 6.90 -18.24
C GLY A 24 11.87 7.49 -17.19
N GLU A 25 12.63 8.50 -17.57
CA GLU A 25 13.56 9.23 -16.67
C GLU A 25 12.91 10.44 -15.98
N SER A 26 11.71 10.82 -16.40
CA SER A 26 10.99 11.98 -15.86
C SER A 26 10.27 11.63 -14.56
N ILE A 27 10.51 12.42 -13.52
CA ILE A 27 9.87 12.29 -12.21
C ILE A 27 9.01 13.52 -11.93
N GLU A 28 7.73 13.29 -11.63
CA GLU A 28 6.80 14.30 -11.12
C GLU A 28 6.44 13.97 -9.68
N VAL A 29 6.58 14.92 -8.76
CA VAL A 29 6.04 14.77 -7.40
C VAL A 29 4.60 15.28 -7.41
N ARG A 30 3.63 14.40 -7.13
CA ARG A 30 2.20 14.69 -7.26
C ARG A 30 1.54 14.84 -5.90
N ALA A 31 0.58 15.77 -5.82
CA ALA A 31 -0.31 15.89 -4.65
C ALA A 31 -1.30 14.73 -4.54
N ASN A 32 -1.53 13.99 -5.64
CA ASN A 32 -2.33 12.77 -5.63
C ASN A 32 -1.63 11.71 -4.78
N ARG A 33 -2.30 11.26 -3.73
CA ARG A 33 -1.74 10.32 -2.76
C ARG A 33 -1.80 8.90 -3.31
N LYS A 34 -0.78 8.10 -2.99
CA LYS A 34 -0.79 6.66 -3.27
C LYS A 34 -1.33 5.82 -2.12
N VAL A 35 -1.68 6.45 -1.01
CA VAL A 35 -2.33 5.83 0.15
C VAL A 35 -3.54 6.67 0.55
N PHE A 36 -4.66 5.99 0.80
CA PHE A 36 -5.94 6.63 1.13
C PHE A 36 -6.81 5.69 1.96
N ARG A 37 -7.90 6.26 2.50
CA ARG A 37 -8.98 5.49 3.12
C ARG A 37 -10.12 5.31 2.15
N ASN A 38 -10.69 4.11 2.12
CA ASN A 38 -11.96 3.85 1.47
C ASN A 38 -12.82 3.00 2.41
N GLY A 39 -13.82 3.62 3.04
CA GLY A 39 -14.64 2.98 4.06
C GLY A 39 -13.79 2.39 5.21
N PRO A 40 -13.89 1.09 5.51
CA PRO A 40 -13.13 0.46 6.60
C PRO A 40 -11.72 0.00 6.18
N TYR A 41 -11.26 0.37 4.99
CA TYR A 41 -9.95 -0.01 4.45
C TYR A 41 -9.00 1.18 4.44
N VAL A 42 -7.74 0.92 4.76
CA VAL A 42 -6.62 1.77 4.30
C VAL A 42 -5.94 1.04 3.16
N ILE A 43 -5.75 1.71 2.04
CA ILE A 43 -5.20 1.09 0.82
C ILE A 43 -4.02 1.92 0.33
N GLY A 44 -2.90 1.25 0.10
CA GLY A 44 -1.74 1.78 -0.63
C GLY A 44 -1.60 1.07 -1.97
N PHE A 45 -1.20 1.78 -3.02
CA PHE A 45 -1.02 1.17 -4.35
C PHE A 45 0.33 1.51 -4.99
N THR A 46 0.79 0.58 -5.84
CA THR A 46 1.88 0.79 -6.79
C THR A 46 1.34 0.79 -8.23
N GLY A 47 2.17 1.24 -9.17
CA GLY A 47 1.82 1.24 -10.57
C GLY A 47 0.88 2.37 -10.98
N SER A 48 -0.27 2.00 -11.54
CA SER A 48 -1.15 2.96 -12.22
C SER A 48 -1.92 3.87 -11.26
N TYR A 49 -1.61 5.17 -11.30
CA TYR A 49 -2.41 6.21 -10.64
C TYR A 49 -3.89 6.17 -11.03
N ARG A 50 -4.20 5.81 -12.29
CA ARG A 50 -5.59 5.66 -12.74
C ARG A 50 -6.34 4.62 -11.92
N VAL A 51 -5.73 3.44 -11.74
CA VAL A 51 -6.32 2.36 -10.94
C VAL A 51 -6.45 2.78 -9.48
N GLY A 52 -5.41 3.40 -8.92
CA GLY A 52 -5.44 3.91 -7.55
C GLY A 52 -6.54 4.94 -7.30
N GLN A 53 -6.71 5.92 -8.19
CA GLN A 53 -7.78 6.92 -8.10
C GLN A 53 -9.17 6.30 -8.24
N MET A 54 -9.36 5.38 -9.20
CA MET A 54 -10.63 4.69 -9.31
C MET A 54 -10.95 3.90 -8.04
N LEU A 55 -9.95 3.26 -7.43
CA LEU A 55 -10.09 2.53 -6.17
C LEU A 55 -10.36 3.45 -4.97
N GLU A 56 -9.78 4.66 -4.96
CA GLU A 56 -10.02 5.69 -3.94
C GLU A 56 -11.49 6.12 -3.90
N TYR A 57 -12.11 6.33 -5.06
CA TYR A 57 -13.48 6.83 -5.17
C TYR A 57 -14.54 5.75 -5.43
N ALA A 58 -14.14 4.49 -5.63
CA ALA A 58 -15.09 3.39 -5.84
C ALA A 58 -15.87 3.04 -4.56
N SER A 59 -17.10 2.56 -4.73
CA SER A 59 -17.82 1.88 -3.65
C SER A 59 -17.30 0.45 -3.52
N LEU A 60 -16.49 0.19 -2.49
CA LEU A 60 -15.96 -1.14 -2.21
C LEU A 60 -16.97 -2.04 -1.50
N PRO A 61 -16.92 -3.37 -1.72
CA PRO A 61 -17.80 -4.32 -1.06
C PRO A 61 -17.69 -4.21 0.47
N LYS A 62 -18.86 -4.18 1.12
CA LYS A 62 -18.96 -4.26 2.58
C LYS A 62 -18.65 -5.68 3.02
N MET A 63 -17.97 -5.80 4.16
CA MET A 63 -17.68 -7.10 4.73
C MET A 63 -18.95 -7.67 5.38
N GLU A 64 -19.44 -8.79 4.86
CA GLU A 64 -20.62 -9.50 5.37
C GLU A 64 -20.27 -10.77 6.15
N CYS A 65 -19.02 -11.24 6.03
CA CYS A 65 -18.52 -12.43 6.71
C CYS A 65 -17.47 -12.09 7.77
N LYS A 66 -17.15 -13.04 8.66
CA LYS A 66 -16.11 -12.85 9.69
C LYS A 66 -14.69 -13.03 9.16
N ASP A 67 -14.53 -13.68 8.01
CA ASP A 67 -13.22 -13.97 7.44
C ASP A 67 -12.80 -12.88 6.45
N VAL A 68 -11.94 -11.98 6.92
CA VAL A 68 -11.37 -10.90 6.11
C VAL A 68 -10.63 -11.44 4.88
N MET A 69 -9.91 -12.56 4.98
CA MET A 69 -9.16 -13.11 3.86
C MET A 69 -10.12 -13.54 2.76
N ALA A 70 -11.14 -14.33 3.11
CA ALA A 70 -12.17 -14.75 2.16
C ALA A 70 -12.88 -13.55 1.53
N HIS A 71 -13.20 -12.52 2.32
CA HIS A 71 -13.81 -11.29 1.81
C HIS A 71 -12.92 -10.55 0.81
N LEU A 72 -11.63 -10.40 1.11
CA LEU A 72 -10.68 -9.75 0.20
C LEU A 72 -10.57 -10.52 -1.12
N VAL A 73 -10.43 -11.85 -1.06
CA VAL A 73 -10.27 -12.72 -2.23
C VAL A 73 -11.54 -12.76 -3.09
N LEU A 74 -12.71 -12.90 -2.49
CA LEU A 74 -13.95 -13.14 -3.22
C LEU A 74 -14.66 -11.86 -3.67
N ASN A 75 -14.54 -10.78 -2.89
CA ASN A 75 -15.34 -9.57 -3.12
C ASN A 75 -14.46 -8.39 -3.55
N VAL A 76 -13.41 -8.08 -2.78
CA VAL A 76 -12.58 -6.89 -3.07
C VAL A 76 -11.73 -7.09 -4.33
N VAL A 77 -11.13 -8.27 -4.50
CA VAL A 77 -10.38 -8.63 -5.71
C VAL A 77 -11.27 -8.63 -6.95
N GLU A 78 -12.49 -9.16 -6.88
CA GLU A 78 -13.42 -9.11 -8.02
C GLU A 78 -13.76 -7.66 -8.39
N LYS A 79 -14.04 -6.80 -7.38
CA LYS A 79 -14.26 -5.37 -7.64
C LYS A 79 -13.02 -4.69 -8.25
N LEU A 80 -11.84 -5.09 -7.80
CA LEU A 80 -10.58 -4.55 -8.31
C LEU A 80 -10.36 -4.93 -9.78
N LYS A 81 -10.69 -6.16 -10.19
CA LYS A 81 -10.63 -6.59 -11.60
C LYS A 81 -11.55 -5.77 -12.49
N GLU A 82 -12.76 -5.44 -12.02
CA GLU A 82 -13.69 -4.55 -12.74
C GLU A 82 -13.08 -3.15 -12.95
N ILE A 83 -12.41 -2.61 -11.92
CA ILE A 83 -11.81 -1.27 -11.93
C ILE A 83 -10.55 -1.22 -12.81
N SER A 84 -9.68 -2.22 -12.68
CA SER A 84 -8.39 -2.23 -13.37
C SER A 84 -8.58 -2.44 -14.87
N GLY A 85 -9.52 -3.33 -15.25
CA GLY A 85 -9.76 -3.80 -16.61
C GLY A 85 -8.60 -4.61 -17.23
N LYS A 86 -7.45 -4.67 -16.55
CA LYS A 86 -6.17 -5.30 -16.91
C LYS A 86 -5.42 -5.66 -15.63
N ASP A 87 -4.18 -6.12 -15.74
CA ASP A 87 -3.29 -6.38 -14.60
C ASP A 87 -3.08 -5.13 -13.73
N ILE A 88 -2.93 -5.38 -12.44
CA ILE A 88 -2.46 -4.41 -11.44
C ILE A 88 -0.99 -4.71 -11.12
N ASP A 89 -0.32 -3.79 -10.42
CA ASP A 89 0.97 -4.11 -9.80
C ASP A 89 0.73 -4.72 -8.41
N GLU A 90 0.94 -3.95 -7.34
CA GLU A 90 0.77 -4.42 -5.98
C GLU A 90 -0.06 -3.43 -5.15
N LEU A 91 -0.85 -3.95 -4.23
CA LEU A 91 -1.61 -3.17 -3.26
C LEU A 91 -1.27 -3.64 -1.85
N LEU A 92 -1.22 -2.70 -0.90
CA LEU A 92 -1.32 -3.00 0.52
C LEU A 92 -2.69 -2.62 1.03
N VAL A 93 -3.33 -3.51 1.78
CA VAL A 93 -4.65 -3.30 2.36
C VAL A 93 -4.58 -3.52 3.87
N GLY A 94 -4.94 -2.50 4.63
CA GLY A 94 -5.17 -2.58 6.06
C GLY A 94 -6.67 -2.69 6.35
N HIS A 95 -7.05 -3.62 7.22
CA HIS A 95 -8.42 -3.74 7.71
C HIS A 95 -8.45 -4.40 9.10
N GLY A 96 -9.09 -3.76 10.07
CA GLY A 96 -9.32 -4.34 11.39
C GLY A 96 -8.03 -4.83 12.09
N GLY A 97 -6.95 -4.05 12.02
CA GLY A 97 -5.65 -4.43 12.59
C GLY A 97 -4.86 -5.49 11.81
N ARG A 98 -5.33 -5.92 10.63
CA ARG A 98 -4.71 -6.94 9.78
C ARG A 98 -4.18 -6.32 8.48
N LEU A 99 -2.99 -6.75 8.07
CA LEU A 99 -2.27 -6.24 6.90
C LEU A 99 -2.19 -7.29 5.81
N PHE A 100 -2.60 -6.92 4.61
CA PHE A 100 -2.62 -7.78 3.44
C PHE A 100 -1.86 -7.15 2.27
N LYS A 101 -1.30 -7.99 1.41
CA LYS A 101 -0.79 -7.60 0.09
C LYS A 101 -1.59 -8.30 -1.00
N VAL A 102 -2.05 -7.54 -1.98
CA VAL A 102 -2.59 -8.08 -3.24
C VAL A 102 -1.51 -7.96 -4.30
N SER A 103 -1.11 -9.07 -4.90
CA SER A 103 -0.08 -9.10 -5.95
C SER A 103 -0.70 -8.95 -7.35
N SER A 104 0.13 -8.86 -8.38
CA SER A 104 -0.29 -8.61 -9.77
C SER A 104 -1.16 -9.73 -10.36
N ASP A 105 -1.03 -10.94 -9.84
CA ASP A 105 -1.88 -12.09 -10.17
C ASP A 105 -3.17 -12.16 -9.33
N TYR A 106 -3.48 -11.10 -8.59
CA TYR A 106 -4.59 -11.00 -7.65
C TYR A 106 -4.54 -11.96 -6.45
N SER A 107 -3.41 -12.63 -6.22
CA SER A 107 -3.21 -13.39 -4.98
C SER A 107 -3.19 -12.46 -3.77
N VAL A 108 -3.79 -12.90 -2.67
CA VAL A 108 -3.85 -12.15 -1.41
C VAL A 108 -2.99 -12.87 -0.37
N ALA A 109 -2.00 -12.16 0.17
CA ALA A 109 -1.15 -12.63 1.25
C ALA A 109 -1.40 -11.80 2.52
N GLU A 110 -1.40 -12.45 3.69
CA GLU A 110 -1.49 -11.78 4.99
C GLU A 110 -0.13 -11.74 5.68
N TYR A 111 0.17 -10.63 6.36
CA TYR A 111 1.41 -10.41 7.08
C TYR A 111 1.11 -10.09 8.55
N SER A 112 1.90 -10.67 9.46
CA SER A 112 1.74 -10.50 10.91
C SER A 112 2.54 -9.33 11.51
N SER A 113 3.36 -8.66 10.71
CA SER A 113 4.34 -7.68 11.19
C SER A 113 4.46 -6.48 10.24
N TYR A 114 5.16 -6.64 9.12
CA TYR A 114 5.30 -5.59 8.12
C TYR A 114 5.49 -6.20 6.73
N VAL A 115 5.19 -5.40 5.71
CA VAL A 115 5.49 -5.71 4.31
C VAL A 115 5.68 -4.40 3.55
N ALA A 116 6.49 -4.40 2.50
CA ALA A 116 6.54 -3.29 1.55
C ALA A 116 6.32 -3.82 0.13
N ALA A 117 5.93 -2.94 -0.77
CA ALA A 117 5.68 -3.25 -2.16
C ALA A 117 6.20 -2.15 -3.10
N GLY A 118 6.35 -2.50 -4.37
CA GLY A 118 7.02 -1.69 -5.37
C GLY A 118 8.55 -1.79 -5.30
N GLU A 119 9.21 -1.12 -6.24
CA GLU A 119 10.67 -1.19 -6.42
C GLU A 119 11.47 -0.67 -5.21
N GLY A 120 10.89 0.23 -4.40
CA GLY A 120 11.50 0.67 -3.15
C GLY A 120 11.36 -0.34 -1.98
N GLY A 121 10.55 -1.38 -2.17
CA GLY A 121 10.16 -2.34 -1.14
C GLY A 121 11.33 -3.02 -0.41
N PRO A 122 12.35 -3.57 -1.11
CA PRO A 122 13.47 -4.24 -0.45
C PRO A 122 14.24 -3.33 0.54
N TYR A 123 14.45 -2.06 0.18
CA TYR A 123 15.13 -1.08 1.04
C TYR A 123 14.30 -0.76 2.28
N ALA A 124 12.98 -0.55 2.10
CA ALA A 124 12.06 -0.30 3.19
C ALA A 124 11.97 -1.50 4.14
N GLN A 125 11.87 -2.74 3.62
CA GLN A 125 11.84 -3.95 4.44
C GLN A 125 13.12 -4.14 5.24
N GLY A 126 14.29 -3.88 4.64
CA GLY A 126 15.56 -3.89 5.35
C GLY A 126 15.58 -2.91 6.52
N LYS A 127 15.03 -1.70 6.32
CA LYS A 127 14.94 -0.68 7.38
C LYS A 127 13.93 -1.01 8.48
N LEU A 128 12.83 -1.69 8.14
CA LEU A 128 11.83 -2.12 9.12
C LEU A 128 12.31 -3.27 10.00
N HIS A 129 13.21 -4.11 9.47
CA HIS A 129 13.75 -5.26 10.18
C HIS A 129 14.48 -4.83 11.46
N GLY A 130 13.99 -5.27 12.62
CA GLY A 130 14.53 -4.89 13.92
C GLY A 130 14.27 -3.43 14.33
N GLY A 131 13.48 -2.67 13.56
CA GLY A 131 13.12 -1.30 13.90
C GLY A 131 12.23 -1.25 15.15
N VAL A 132 12.52 -0.32 16.04
CA VAL A 132 11.80 -0.08 17.31
C VAL A 132 11.40 1.39 17.43
N GLY A 133 10.46 1.70 18.31
CA GLY A 133 9.97 3.06 18.54
C GLY A 133 8.61 3.33 17.89
N ASP A 134 8.28 4.61 17.71
CA ASP A 134 6.98 5.03 17.20
C ASP A 134 6.71 4.42 15.79
N PRO A 135 5.53 3.82 15.56
CA PRO A 135 5.24 3.17 14.29
C PRO A 135 5.20 4.13 13.09
N ARG A 136 4.83 5.40 13.26
CA ARG A 136 4.89 6.37 12.15
C ARG A 136 6.32 6.68 11.79
N ASP A 137 7.18 6.91 12.79
CA ASP A 137 8.60 7.17 12.57
C ASP A 137 9.28 5.98 11.89
N ARG A 138 8.91 4.74 12.25
CA ARG A 138 9.39 3.52 11.58
C ARG A 138 8.98 3.46 10.11
N VAL A 139 7.73 3.78 9.78
CA VAL A 139 7.24 3.82 8.40
C VAL A 139 7.93 4.94 7.61
N LEU A 140 8.08 6.13 8.19
CA LEU A 140 8.79 7.26 7.57
C LEU A 140 10.25 6.89 7.29
N ALA A 141 10.96 6.36 8.28
CA ALA A 141 12.36 5.96 8.12
C ALA A 141 12.54 4.89 7.04
N ALA A 142 11.57 3.97 6.89
CA ALA A 142 11.58 2.96 5.84
C ALA A 142 11.39 3.58 4.44
N LEU A 143 10.48 4.55 4.29
CA LEU A 143 10.28 5.30 3.05
C LEU A 143 11.48 6.20 2.73
N GLU A 144 12.13 6.79 3.73
CA GLU A 144 13.37 7.55 3.57
C GLU A 144 14.50 6.66 3.04
N ALA A 145 14.68 5.47 3.63
CA ALA A 145 15.66 4.49 3.13
C ALA A 145 15.37 4.11 1.67
N ALA A 146 14.09 3.90 1.32
CA ALA A 146 13.69 3.67 -0.06
C ALA A 146 13.97 4.87 -0.97
N GLN A 147 13.71 6.11 -0.54
CA GLN A 147 14.05 7.32 -1.30
C GLN A 147 15.55 7.45 -1.56
N THR A 148 16.39 7.12 -0.58
CA THR A 148 17.85 7.19 -0.71
C THR A 148 18.39 6.21 -1.75
N HIS A 149 17.79 5.01 -1.85
CA HIS A 149 18.35 3.91 -2.64
C HIS A 149 17.52 3.53 -3.88
N CYS A 150 16.32 4.06 -4.04
CA CYS A 150 15.46 3.87 -5.21
C CYS A 150 15.21 5.20 -5.93
N ASN A 151 15.65 5.26 -7.19
CA ASN A 151 15.62 6.45 -8.03
C ASN A 151 14.23 7.09 -8.19
N GLY A 152 13.13 6.34 -8.12
CA GLY A 152 11.79 6.86 -8.32
C GLY A 152 10.90 6.93 -7.07
N VAL A 153 11.49 6.89 -5.87
CA VAL A 153 10.76 7.10 -4.59
C VAL A 153 11.00 8.52 -4.12
N ARG A 154 9.95 9.32 -3.91
CA ARG A 154 10.10 10.71 -3.43
C ARG A 154 9.09 11.10 -2.37
N ALA A 155 9.56 11.89 -1.42
CA ALA A 155 8.75 12.69 -0.53
C ALA A 155 7.90 13.72 -1.32
N PRO A 156 6.81 14.26 -0.74
CA PRO A 156 6.33 14.01 0.62
C PRO A 156 5.85 12.57 0.81
N PHE A 157 5.96 12.07 2.03
CA PHE A 157 5.39 10.77 2.41
C PHE A 157 4.04 10.99 3.06
N HIS A 158 3.09 10.12 2.75
CA HIS A 158 1.77 10.12 3.34
C HIS A 158 1.53 8.81 4.07
N ILE A 159 0.89 8.87 5.25
CA ILE A 159 0.60 7.71 6.08
C ILE A 159 -0.86 7.74 6.51
N GLU A 160 -1.55 6.62 6.34
CA GLU A 160 -2.89 6.36 6.85
C GLU A 160 -2.88 5.19 7.83
N VAL A 161 -3.87 5.14 8.74
CA VAL A 161 -3.87 4.21 9.88
C VAL A 161 -5.24 3.59 10.13
N VAL A 162 -5.40 2.27 10.14
CA VAL A 162 -6.68 1.61 10.45
C VAL A 162 -6.58 0.66 11.63
#